data_AF-A0AAN9TUW6-F1
#
_entry.id   AF-A0AAN9TUW6-F1
#
_cell.length_a   1.000
_cell.length_b   1.000
_cell.length_c   1.000
_cell.angle_alpha   90.00
_cell.angle_beta   90.00
_cell.angle_gamma   90.00
#
_symmetry.space_group_name_H-M   'P 1'
#
loop_
_entity.id
_entity.type
_entity.pdbx_description
1 polymer ?
#
loop_
_entity_poly.entity_id
_entity_poly.type
_entity_poly.pdbx_seq_one_letter_code
_entity_poly.pdbx_strand_id
1 'polypeptide(L)'
;MNCVSIYAEESKFTVENVALGIQPQRFTKSRRVDWITGIFEISSYNCKKLLKEDQLCPVELNSFYGDGSDHGCQPTVGRWVGGEWPKGHPLPLPRWGYAKHPLFFNNVEEYEELARFVESKVQRILQNHNYNTIGNFVRFYDEFKKSEETCLINFYRSYHPPISAEHHTCVGLSLELIHELFVLEERFPGLIERLYLASCEECVDDIISYASELPDPYDSEKEHVLVALKLNIAGRSGILLLDPGYHIGRAVTVMQDCCYPHTGWFVQSNENNCRKEYNYKFDFDNDDYVFWQVKDSRPNCAEKITENLVYIGVPYLAPVDVTERRNLVYEFKCLVSRNTDGRLVAGVYFPITPAGSDKFTVFYQDGGATKREKICFESLANGLTIDQKESLSVCNEQLGFRKGVLFDMLEYINGILRDDSFIREVLAINQDIFNLGQAEE
;
A
#
# COMPACT_ATOMS: atom_id res chain seq x y z
N MET A 1 -21.89 2.01 11.91
CA MET A 1 -20.86 2.94 12.41
C MET A 1 -19.72 2.85 11.43
N ASN A 2 -19.34 3.98 10.87
CA ASN A 2 -18.98 4.08 9.46
C ASN A 2 -17.46 4.12 9.27
N CYS A 3 -16.92 3.00 8.75
CA CYS A 3 -15.57 2.85 8.24
C CYS A 3 -15.25 3.97 7.24
N VAL A 4 -14.03 4.53 7.30
CA VAL A 4 -13.55 5.56 6.37
C VAL A 4 -13.13 4.88 5.06
N SER A 5 -14.11 4.36 4.34
CA SER A 5 -14.02 4.13 2.91
C SER A 5 -13.97 5.51 2.24
N ILE A 6 -13.27 5.64 1.11
CA ILE A 6 -13.48 6.76 0.20
C ILE A 6 -14.94 6.65 -0.27
N TYR A 7 -15.87 7.32 0.42
CA TYR A 7 -17.30 7.26 0.12
C TYR A 7 -17.55 7.78 -1.29
N ALA A 8 -17.85 6.86 -2.20
CA ALA A 8 -18.67 7.14 -3.35
C ALA A 8 -20.13 7.32 -2.86
N GLU A 9 -20.78 8.40 -3.28
CA GLU A 9 -22.16 8.76 -2.93
C GLU A 9 -23.14 7.57 -2.98
N GLU A 10 -23.79 7.25 -1.86
CA GLU A 10 -24.94 6.34 -1.81
C GLU A 10 -26.24 7.11 -2.06
N SER A 11 -26.95 6.75 -3.13
CA SER A 11 -28.37 7.02 -3.30
C SER A 11 -29.17 5.76 -2.93
N LYS A 12 -30.01 5.90 -1.89
CA LYS A 12 -30.87 4.85 -1.32
C LYS A 12 -31.81 4.24 -2.38
N PHE A 13 -31.82 2.91 -2.50
CA PHE A 13 -32.96 2.17 -3.05
C PHE A 13 -33.25 0.92 -2.22
N THR A 14 -34.49 0.81 -1.74
CA THR A 14 -35.09 -0.34 -1.08
C THR A 14 -35.42 -1.44 -2.10
N VAL A 15 -35.03 -2.69 -1.83
CA VAL A 15 -35.39 -3.86 -2.64
C VAL A 15 -36.41 -4.73 -1.89
N GLU A 16 -37.56 -4.95 -2.52
CA GLU A 16 -38.56 -5.96 -2.13
C GLU A 16 -38.12 -7.37 -2.54
N ASN A 17 -38.35 -8.33 -1.64
CA ASN A 17 -38.07 -9.75 -1.83
C ASN A 17 -38.96 -10.41 -2.89
N VAL A 18 -38.36 -11.18 -3.81
CA VAL A 18 -39.04 -12.33 -4.44
C VAL A 18 -38.07 -13.51 -4.54
N ALA A 19 -38.41 -14.56 -3.82
CA ALA A 19 -37.80 -15.89 -3.88
C ALA A 19 -38.26 -16.65 -5.14
N LEU A 20 -37.44 -17.61 -5.59
CA LEU A 20 -37.69 -18.88 -6.31
C LEU A 20 -36.33 -19.29 -6.92
N GLY A 21 -35.68 -20.41 -6.64
CA GLY A 21 -36.18 -21.77 -6.47
C GLY A 21 -35.76 -22.61 -7.68
N ILE A 22 -34.86 -23.59 -7.46
CA ILE A 22 -34.69 -24.90 -8.15
C ILE A 22 -33.22 -25.27 -8.53
N GLN A 23 -32.95 -26.53 -8.15
CA GLN A 23 -31.77 -27.40 -8.08
C GLN A 23 -31.26 -28.00 -9.45
N PRO A 24 -30.17 -28.80 -9.46
CA PRO A 24 -29.08 -28.80 -10.46
C PRO A 24 -29.09 -29.98 -11.46
N GLN A 25 -28.19 -29.97 -12.45
CA GLN A 25 -27.80 -31.16 -13.22
C GLN A 25 -26.28 -31.32 -13.43
N ARG A 26 -25.84 -32.58 -13.26
CA ARG A 26 -24.50 -33.15 -13.47
C ARG A 26 -24.35 -33.68 -14.92
N PHE A 27 -23.14 -33.62 -15.49
CA PHE A 27 -22.53 -34.62 -16.39
C PHE A 27 -20.98 -34.41 -16.42
N THR A 28 -20.16 -35.25 -15.76
CA THR A 28 -19.34 -36.40 -16.25
C THR A 28 -18.17 -36.14 -17.21
N LYS A 29 -16.94 -36.26 -16.65
CA LYS A 29 -15.66 -36.86 -17.13
C LYS A 29 -15.41 -37.14 -18.62
N SER A 30 -14.20 -36.79 -19.13
CA SER A 30 -13.07 -37.75 -19.36
C SER A 30 -12.01 -37.30 -20.40
N ARG A 31 -10.72 -37.25 -19.96
CA ARG A 31 -9.42 -37.64 -20.62
C ARG A 31 -8.97 -36.95 -21.93
N ARG A 32 -7.68 -36.82 -22.32
CA ARG A 32 -6.28 -36.95 -21.80
C ARG A 32 -5.35 -36.76 -23.05
N VAL A 33 -4.02 -36.52 -22.86
CA VAL A 33 -2.87 -36.76 -23.81
C VAL A 33 -2.49 -35.57 -24.73
N ASP A 34 -1.24 -35.13 -24.97
CA ASP A 34 0.12 -35.38 -24.45
C ASP A 34 1.14 -34.34 -25.04
N TRP A 35 2.23 -34.08 -24.29
CA TRP A 35 3.63 -33.66 -24.61
C TRP A 35 4.03 -32.75 -25.80
N ILE A 36 4.94 -31.79 -25.55
CA ILE A 36 6.27 -31.68 -26.20
C ILE A 36 7.19 -30.69 -25.42
N THR A 37 8.42 -31.15 -25.17
CA THR A 37 9.58 -30.48 -24.55
C THR A 37 10.42 -29.69 -25.56
N GLY A 38 11.07 -28.60 -25.13
CA GLY A 38 12.10 -27.90 -25.91
C GLY A 38 13.10 -27.15 -25.02
N ILE A 39 14.35 -27.63 -25.03
CA ILE A 39 15.55 -27.16 -24.32
C ILE A 39 16.28 -26.10 -25.16
N PHE A 40 16.91 -25.10 -24.54
CA PHE A 40 18.12 -24.43 -25.06
C PHE A 40 19.08 -24.03 -23.92
N GLU A 41 20.29 -24.59 -23.94
CA GLU A 41 21.52 -24.13 -23.28
C GLU A 41 22.26 -23.11 -24.15
N ILE A 42 23.10 -22.25 -23.54
CA ILE A 42 24.42 -21.72 -23.99
C ILE A 42 24.93 -20.81 -22.84
N SER A 43 25.83 -21.27 -21.98
CA SER A 43 27.31 -21.20 -22.00
C SER A 43 27.90 -20.04 -21.17
N SER A 44 28.59 -20.40 -20.10
CA SER A 44 29.37 -19.59 -19.16
C SER A 44 30.82 -19.34 -19.62
N TYR A 45 31.44 -18.24 -19.20
CA TYR A 45 32.91 -18.09 -19.15
C TYR A 45 33.41 -17.60 -17.77
N ASN A 46 34.53 -18.19 -17.36
CA ASN A 46 35.19 -18.15 -16.05
C ASN A 46 35.92 -16.83 -15.71
N CYS A 47 36.03 -16.51 -14.40
CA CYS A 47 37.35 -16.35 -13.76
C CYS A 47 37.29 -16.44 -12.21
N LYS A 48 38.14 -17.30 -11.63
CA LYS A 48 38.37 -17.53 -10.19
C LYS A 48 39.75 -16.99 -9.75
N LYS A 49 39.88 -16.76 -8.43
CA LYS A 49 41.07 -16.62 -7.52
C LYS A 49 41.30 -15.18 -7.04
N LEU A 50 41.40 -14.89 -5.73
CA LEU A 50 42.38 -15.42 -4.77
C LEU A 50 41.85 -15.44 -3.30
N LEU A 51 42.40 -16.39 -2.53
CA LEU A 51 42.13 -16.75 -1.12
C LEU A 51 42.94 -15.90 -0.10
N LYS A 52 42.45 -15.72 1.15
CA LYS A 52 42.94 -16.39 2.39
C LYS A 52 42.33 -15.82 3.70
N GLU A 53 42.09 -16.76 4.63
CA GLU A 53 41.68 -16.68 6.06
C GLU A 53 42.68 -15.85 6.92
N ASP A 54 42.38 -15.26 8.09
CA ASP A 54 41.81 -15.84 9.32
C ASP A 54 41.52 -14.77 10.44
N GLN A 55 40.56 -15.07 11.33
CA GLN A 55 40.33 -14.64 12.74
C GLN A 55 39.80 -13.22 13.13
N LEU A 56 38.52 -13.14 13.60
CA LEU A 56 38.07 -12.80 14.99
C LEU A 56 36.54 -12.45 15.09
N CYS A 57 35.86 -13.16 16.02
CA CYS A 57 34.56 -12.90 16.72
C CYS A 57 33.20 -12.82 15.95
N PRO A 58 32.09 -13.33 16.55
CA PRO A 58 30.85 -13.62 15.84
C PRO A 58 29.99 -12.36 15.66
N VAL A 59 29.89 -11.90 14.42
CA VAL A 59 28.89 -10.92 13.99
C VAL A 59 27.81 -11.70 13.23
N GLU A 60 26.61 -11.81 13.80
CA GLU A 60 25.42 -12.25 13.06
C GLU A 60 24.98 -11.12 12.11
N LEU A 61 25.65 -11.04 10.96
CA LEU A 61 25.27 -10.17 9.84
C LEU A 61 25.32 -10.92 8.49
N ASN A 62 25.19 -12.25 8.53
CA ASN A 62 25.14 -13.08 7.33
C ASN A 62 23.73 -13.62 7.08
N SER A 63 22.87 -12.78 6.50
CA SER A 63 21.73 -13.25 5.70
C SER A 63 21.31 -12.30 4.58
N PHE A 64 22.24 -11.48 4.05
CA PHE A 64 21.93 -10.53 2.96
C PHE A 64 22.80 -10.63 1.70
N TYR A 65 23.82 -11.50 1.64
CA TYR A 65 24.52 -11.79 0.39
C TYR A 65 24.90 -13.27 0.28
N GLY A 66 24.27 -13.93 -0.69
CA GLY A 66 24.78 -15.18 -1.27
C GLY A 66 25.86 -14.85 -2.31
N ASP A 67 26.86 -15.72 -2.37
CA ASP A 67 27.99 -15.70 -3.28
C ASP A 67 27.56 -15.52 -4.75
N GLY A 68 28.38 -14.78 -5.51
CA GLY A 68 28.05 -14.27 -6.82
C GLY A 68 27.86 -15.36 -7.87
N SER A 69 26.72 -15.29 -8.56
CA SER A 69 26.57 -15.82 -9.92
C SER A 69 25.65 -14.93 -10.74
N ASP A 70 26.20 -14.47 -11.84
CA ASP A 70 25.72 -13.59 -12.90
C ASP A 70 24.32 -13.95 -13.43
N HIS A 71 23.26 -13.22 -13.02
CA HIS A 71 21.95 -13.08 -13.68
C HIS A 71 21.25 -11.79 -13.20
N GLY A 72 20.51 -11.12 -14.10
CA GLY A 72 20.00 -9.75 -13.97
C GLY A 72 19.41 -9.35 -12.61
N CYS A 73 19.84 -8.20 -12.11
CA CYS A 73 19.46 -7.62 -10.82
C CYS A 73 17.95 -7.41 -10.69
N GLN A 74 17.26 -8.36 -10.05
CA GLN A 74 16.16 -8.04 -9.15
C GLN A 74 16.75 -7.94 -7.73
N PRO A 75 16.48 -6.88 -6.97
CA PRO A 75 16.91 -6.81 -5.58
C PRO A 75 16.17 -7.90 -4.80
N THR A 76 16.87 -8.98 -4.44
CA THR A 76 16.38 -9.89 -3.40
C THR A 76 16.51 -9.15 -2.07
N VAL A 77 15.47 -8.40 -1.72
CA VAL A 77 15.17 -8.06 -0.34
C VAL A 77 15.26 -9.35 0.46
N GLY A 78 16.04 -9.35 1.54
CA GLY A 78 16.36 -10.52 2.34
C GLY A 78 15.11 -11.36 2.59
N ARG A 79 15.29 -12.69 2.52
CA ARG A 79 14.23 -13.71 2.64
C ARG A 79 13.17 -13.25 3.65
N TRP A 80 12.04 -12.75 3.14
CA TRP A 80 10.90 -12.38 3.96
C TRP A 80 10.55 -13.61 4.79
N VAL A 81 10.69 -13.52 6.10
CA VAL A 81 10.37 -14.65 6.97
C VAL A 81 8.87 -14.51 7.24
N GLY A 82 8.07 -15.24 6.47
CA GLY A 82 6.61 -15.15 6.53
C GLY A 82 6.08 -15.20 7.95
N GLY A 83 5.03 -14.41 8.20
CA GLY A 83 4.28 -14.47 9.46
C GLY A 83 3.76 -15.88 9.69
N GLU A 84 3.72 -16.32 10.96
CA GLU A 84 2.96 -17.51 11.29
C GLU A 84 1.50 -17.29 10.87
N TRP A 85 0.85 -18.29 10.28
CA TRP A 85 -0.54 -18.18 9.87
C TRP A 85 -1.41 -19.12 10.73
N PRO A 86 -1.97 -18.61 11.85
CA PRO A 86 -2.78 -19.42 12.72
C PRO A 86 -4.00 -20.01 12.00
N LYS A 87 -4.44 -21.17 12.49
CA LYS A 87 -5.65 -21.80 11.99
C LYS A 87 -6.85 -20.89 12.28
N GLY A 88 -7.64 -20.59 11.26
CA GLY A 88 -8.82 -19.74 11.38
C GLY A 88 -8.55 -18.24 11.27
N HIS A 89 -7.28 -17.80 11.31
CA HIS A 89 -6.95 -16.40 11.09
C HIS A 89 -6.96 -16.07 9.58
N PRO A 90 -7.51 -14.93 9.14
CA PRO A 90 -7.66 -14.58 7.73
C PRO A 90 -6.40 -13.91 7.12
N LEU A 91 -5.44 -13.49 7.95
CA LEU A 91 -4.11 -13.01 7.55
C LEU A 91 -2.98 -13.77 8.25
N PRO A 92 -1.73 -13.73 7.77
CA PRO A 92 -0.57 -14.04 8.60
C PRO A 92 -0.47 -13.07 9.78
N LEU A 93 0.15 -13.49 10.89
CA LEU A 93 0.41 -12.58 11.99
C LEU A 93 1.50 -11.57 11.59
N PRO A 94 1.33 -10.28 11.94
CA PRO A 94 2.37 -9.29 11.77
C PRO A 94 3.60 -9.65 12.60
N ARG A 95 4.75 -9.13 12.17
CA ARG A 95 6.03 -9.38 12.82
C ARG A 95 6.77 -8.07 13.02
N TRP A 96 7.50 -8.04 14.13
CA TRP A 96 8.31 -6.90 14.49
C TRP A 96 9.75 -7.28 14.72
N GLY A 97 10.64 -6.33 14.44
CA GLY A 97 12.07 -6.46 14.62
C GLY A 97 12.54 -5.95 15.98
N TYR A 98 13.83 -5.66 16.05
CA TYR A 98 14.45 -5.04 17.21
C TYR A 98 14.46 -3.51 17.08
N ALA A 99 14.36 -2.85 18.23
CA ALA A 99 14.40 -1.38 18.30
C ALA A 99 15.64 -0.83 17.59
N LYS A 100 15.42 0.16 16.73
CA LYS A 100 16.48 0.87 16.02
C LYS A 100 17.02 2.00 16.88
N HIS A 101 18.33 2.21 16.85
CA HIS A 101 18.95 3.38 17.46
C HIS A 101 18.59 4.65 16.68
N PRO A 102 18.46 5.81 17.35
CA PRO A 102 18.23 7.07 16.67
C PRO A 102 19.44 7.49 15.84
N LEU A 103 19.19 8.29 14.79
CA LEU A 103 20.23 9.02 14.07
C LEU A 103 20.46 10.36 14.80
N PHE A 104 21.73 10.69 15.04
CA PHE A 104 22.12 11.82 15.88
C PHE A 104 22.53 13.03 15.04
N PHE A 105 22.05 14.20 15.46
CA PHE A 105 22.37 15.50 14.90
C PHE A 105 22.78 16.45 16.04
N ASN A 106 23.84 17.23 15.84
CA ASN A 106 24.31 18.16 16.88
C ASN A 106 23.39 19.37 17.03
N ASN A 107 22.73 19.75 15.95
CA ASN A 107 21.89 20.94 15.85
C ASN A 107 20.78 20.73 14.81
N VAL A 108 19.89 21.71 14.70
CA VAL A 108 18.72 21.63 13.82
C VAL A 108 19.13 21.81 12.36
N GLU A 109 20.17 22.59 12.07
CA GLU A 109 20.65 22.87 10.73
C GLU A 109 21.18 21.61 10.01
N GLU A 110 21.92 20.76 10.73
CA GLU A 110 22.38 19.45 10.22
C GLU A 110 21.18 18.53 9.90
N TYR A 111 20.17 18.53 10.77
CA TYR A 111 18.95 17.75 10.55
C TYR A 111 18.14 18.27 9.35
N GLU A 112 17.98 19.59 9.23
CA GLU A 112 17.26 20.20 8.11
C GLU A 112 17.90 19.86 6.76
N GLU A 113 19.22 19.68 6.75
CA GLU A 113 19.89 19.18 5.56
C GLU A 113 19.40 17.78 5.18
N LEU A 114 19.38 16.82 6.11
CA LEU A 114 18.79 15.50 5.88
C LEU A 114 17.34 15.64 5.41
N ALA A 115 16.50 16.36 6.17
CA ALA A 115 15.08 16.53 5.89
C ALA A 115 14.80 17.03 4.47
N ARG A 116 15.63 17.97 3.97
CA ARG A 116 15.55 18.47 2.59
C ARG A 116 15.88 17.41 1.55
N PHE A 117 16.93 16.62 1.76
CA PHE A 117 17.31 15.57 0.81
C PHE A 117 16.29 14.44 0.77
N VAL A 118 15.81 13.98 1.93
CA VAL A 118 14.80 12.92 1.99
C VAL A 118 13.46 13.39 1.42
N GLU A 119 13.03 14.63 1.69
CA GLU A 119 11.82 15.21 1.10
C GLU A 119 11.91 15.25 -0.43
N SER A 120 13.04 15.70 -0.98
CA SER A 120 13.26 15.67 -2.44
C SER A 120 13.15 14.27 -3.03
N LYS A 121 13.61 13.24 -2.30
CA LYS A 121 13.46 11.83 -2.70
C LYS A 121 12.00 11.39 -2.68
N VAL A 122 11.24 11.73 -1.64
CA VAL A 122 9.79 11.46 -1.56
C VAL A 122 9.06 12.11 -2.74
N GLN A 123 9.29 13.40 -2.99
CA GLN A 123 8.63 14.14 -4.07
C GLN A 123 8.88 13.51 -5.45
N ARG A 124 10.10 13.02 -5.69
CA ARG A 124 10.43 12.29 -6.92
C ARG A 124 9.73 10.94 -6.99
N ILE A 125 9.60 10.19 -5.89
CA ILE A 125 8.82 8.95 -5.85
C ILE A 125 7.35 9.24 -6.25
N LEU A 126 6.74 10.27 -5.66
CA LEU A 126 5.35 10.65 -5.97
C LEU A 126 5.14 11.06 -7.42
N GLN A 127 6.12 11.74 -8.02
CA GLN A 127 6.06 12.18 -9.40
C GLN A 127 6.27 11.03 -10.40
N ASN A 128 7.15 10.09 -10.09
CA ASN A 128 7.57 9.05 -11.03
C ASN A 128 6.69 7.79 -10.98
N HIS A 129 6.00 7.56 -9.86
CA HIS A 129 5.25 6.32 -9.64
C HIS A 129 3.79 6.62 -9.32
N ASN A 130 2.90 5.88 -9.99
CA ASN A 130 1.48 5.89 -9.67
C ASN A 130 1.21 4.94 -8.50
N TYR A 131 0.33 5.34 -7.59
CA TYR A 131 -0.23 4.44 -6.58
C TYR A 131 -1.27 3.54 -7.26
N ASN A 132 -1.07 2.22 -7.24
CA ASN A 132 -1.77 1.30 -8.13
C ASN A 132 -2.18 -0.01 -7.44
N THR A 133 -3.36 -0.02 -6.81
CA THR A 133 -3.95 -1.23 -6.24
C THR A 133 -4.71 -2.05 -7.29
N ILE A 134 -5.11 -1.42 -8.40
CA ILE A 134 -5.75 -2.07 -9.55
C ILE A 134 -4.84 -3.11 -10.19
N GLY A 135 -3.57 -2.78 -10.43
CA GLY A 135 -2.60 -3.68 -11.06
C GLY A 135 -2.39 -4.96 -10.24
N ASN A 136 -2.30 -4.83 -8.92
CA ASN A 136 -2.20 -5.97 -8.01
C ASN A 136 -3.46 -6.84 -8.02
N PHE A 137 -4.64 -6.22 -8.06
CA PHE A 137 -5.92 -6.93 -8.16
C PHE A 137 -6.03 -7.75 -9.45
N VAL A 138 -5.68 -7.14 -10.58
CA VAL A 138 -5.63 -7.80 -11.90
C VAL A 138 -4.67 -8.98 -11.88
N ARG A 139 -3.45 -8.78 -11.38
CA ARG A 139 -2.44 -9.84 -11.29
C ARG A 139 -2.89 -10.98 -10.39
N PHE A 140 -3.49 -10.67 -9.23
CA PHE A 140 -4.00 -11.68 -8.31
C PHE A 140 -5.09 -12.54 -8.94
N TYR A 141 -6.02 -11.93 -9.69
CA TYR A 141 -7.03 -12.65 -10.46
C TYR A 141 -6.40 -13.55 -11.52
N ASP A 142 -5.46 -13.03 -12.32
CA ASP A 142 -4.81 -13.79 -13.39
C ASP A 142 -4.06 -15.01 -12.84
N GLU A 143 -3.30 -14.84 -11.78
CA GLU A 143 -2.56 -15.94 -11.15
C GLU A 143 -3.49 -16.95 -10.48
N PHE A 144 -4.60 -16.51 -9.87
CA PHE A 144 -5.63 -17.41 -9.37
C PHE A 144 -6.19 -18.29 -10.50
N LYS A 145 -6.56 -17.68 -11.64
CA LYS A 145 -7.09 -18.41 -12.80
C LYS A 145 -6.08 -19.37 -13.42
N LYS A 146 -4.78 -19.05 -13.38
CA LYS A 146 -3.71 -19.94 -13.85
C LYS A 146 -3.38 -21.08 -12.88
N SER A 147 -3.64 -20.90 -11.58
CA SER A 147 -3.23 -21.85 -10.53
C SER A 147 -4.00 -23.17 -10.51
N GLU A 148 -5.09 -23.29 -11.27
CA GLU A 148 -6.06 -24.40 -11.20
C GLU A 148 -6.75 -24.58 -9.84
N GLU A 149 -6.46 -23.73 -8.84
CA GLU A 149 -7.14 -23.72 -7.55
C GLU A 149 -8.60 -23.29 -7.74
N THR A 150 -9.50 -23.96 -7.02
CA THR A 150 -10.95 -23.72 -7.12
C THR A 150 -11.48 -22.91 -5.94
N CYS A 151 -10.69 -22.78 -4.89
CA CYS A 151 -11.04 -22.08 -3.66
C CYS A 151 -10.11 -20.89 -3.47
N LEU A 152 -10.65 -19.67 -3.59
CA LEU A 152 -9.84 -18.46 -3.57
C LEU A 152 -9.12 -18.27 -2.24
N ILE A 153 -9.73 -18.64 -1.11
CA ILE A 153 -9.05 -18.53 0.20
C ILE A 153 -7.83 -19.46 0.30
N ASN A 154 -7.85 -20.64 -0.32
CA ASN A 154 -6.67 -21.52 -0.36
C ASN A 154 -5.56 -20.89 -1.22
N PHE A 155 -5.93 -20.38 -2.40
CA PHE A 155 -4.99 -19.67 -3.25
C PHE A 155 -4.41 -18.45 -2.53
N TYR A 156 -5.26 -17.60 -1.95
CA TYR A 156 -4.90 -16.43 -1.16
C TYR A 156 -3.91 -16.76 -0.04
N ARG A 157 -4.08 -17.91 0.64
CA ARG A 157 -3.15 -18.35 1.69
C ARG A 157 -1.77 -18.76 1.17
N SER A 158 -1.70 -19.30 -0.03
CA SER A 158 -0.43 -19.76 -0.65
C SER A 158 0.21 -18.71 -1.56
N TYR A 159 -0.55 -17.71 -1.99
CA TYR A 159 -0.10 -16.66 -2.90
C TYR A 159 0.97 -15.80 -2.22
N HIS A 160 1.99 -15.38 -2.96
CA HIS A 160 3.00 -14.45 -2.45
C HIS A 160 2.86 -13.15 -3.24
N PRO A 161 2.32 -12.07 -2.63
CA PRO A 161 2.12 -10.81 -3.34
C PRO A 161 3.45 -10.27 -3.88
N PRO A 162 3.58 -10.11 -5.21
CA PRO A 162 4.82 -9.59 -5.79
C PRO A 162 4.88 -8.07 -5.65
N ILE A 163 5.99 -7.56 -5.13
CA ILE A 163 6.31 -6.14 -5.23
C ILE A 163 6.95 -5.88 -6.59
N SER A 164 6.40 -4.96 -7.37
CA SER A 164 6.94 -4.63 -8.69
C SER A 164 6.87 -3.15 -9.00
N ALA A 165 7.82 -2.67 -9.81
CA ALA A 165 7.93 -1.27 -10.20
C ALA A 165 6.70 -0.74 -10.98
N GLU A 166 5.85 -1.63 -11.49
CA GLU A 166 4.65 -1.28 -12.27
C GLU A 166 3.40 -1.10 -11.38
N HIS A 167 3.41 -1.62 -10.15
CA HIS A 167 2.24 -1.68 -9.26
C HIS A 167 2.65 -1.30 -7.83
N HIS A 168 2.99 -0.04 -7.62
CA HIS A 168 3.33 0.42 -6.28
C HIS A 168 2.08 0.71 -5.46
N THR A 169 1.97 0.04 -4.31
CA THR A 169 1.09 0.37 -3.18
C THR A 169 1.88 1.15 -2.13
N CYS A 170 1.34 1.34 -0.92
CA CYS A 170 2.08 1.90 0.20
C CYS A 170 3.36 1.10 0.51
N VAL A 171 3.31 -0.23 0.41
CA VAL A 171 4.47 -1.11 0.62
C VAL A 171 5.48 -0.91 -0.50
N GLY A 172 5.05 -1.00 -1.75
CA GLY A 172 5.92 -0.83 -2.91
C GLY A 172 6.58 0.54 -2.97
N LEU A 173 5.85 1.62 -2.68
CA LEU A 173 6.39 2.98 -2.66
C LEU A 173 7.38 3.18 -1.51
N SER A 174 7.09 2.62 -0.33
CA SER A 174 7.98 2.76 0.83
C SER A 174 9.29 2.00 0.64
N LEU A 175 9.24 0.82 0.02
CA LEU A 175 10.43 0.05 -0.33
C LEU A 175 11.30 0.75 -1.38
N GLU A 176 10.68 1.30 -2.43
CA GLU A 176 11.38 2.08 -3.44
C GLU A 176 12.01 3.34 -2.84
N LEU A 177 11.29 4.03 -1.94
CA LEU A 177 11.82 5.18 -1.23
C LEU A 177 13.05 4.82 -0.40
N ILE A 178 13.01 3.72 0.37
CA ILE A 178 14.18 3.25 1.13
C ILE A 178 15.36 3.00 0.19
N HIS A 179 15.14 2.32 -0.94
CA HIS A 179 16.19 2.09 -1.93
C HIS A 179 16.80 3.41 -2.45
N GLU A 180 15.96 4.38 -2.77
CA GLU A 180 16.38 5.70 -3.29
C GLU A 180 17.08 6.59 -2.25
N LEU A 181 16.93 6.26 -0.97
CA LEU A 181 17.65 6.91 0.14
C LEU A 181 19.05 6.33 0.36
N PHE A 182 19.40 5.17 -0.21
CA PHE A 182 20.72 4.53 -0.04
C PHE A 182 21.89 5.42 -0.46
N VAL A 183 21.67 6.24 -1.50
CA VAL A 183 22.67 7.18 -1.99
C VAL A 183 23.03 8.27 -0.97
N LEU A 184 22.22 8.44 0.08
CA LEU A 184 22.45 9.44 1.12
C LEU A 184 23.33 8.92 2.28
N GLU A 185 23.66 7.61 2.31
CA GLU A 185 24.50 7.01 3.36
C GLU A 185 25.88 7.66 3.45
N GLU A 186 26.49 8.01 2.31
CA GLU A 186 27.80 8.68 2.28
C GLU A 186 27.75 10.05 2.97
N ARG A 187 26.62 10.76 2.86
CA ARG A 187 26.43 12.08 3.46
C ARG A 187 25.95 12.01 4.90
N PHE A 188 25.12 11.01 5.22
CA PHE A 188 24.56 10.79 6.55
C PHE A 188 24.87 9.35 6.99
N PRO A 189 26.09 9.09 7.49
CA PRO A 189 26.51 7.75 7.87
C PRO A 189 25.58 7.13 8.91
N GLY A 190 25.22 5.87 8.68
CA GLY A 190 24.31 5.12 9.53
C GLY A 190 22.82 5.39 9.26
N LEU A 191 22.46 6.12 8.19
CA LEU A 191 21.07 6.35 7.81
C LEU A 191 20.39 5.03 7.46
N ILE A 192 21.01 4.21 6.62
CA ILE A 192 20.36 3.01 6.05
C ILE A 192 20.07 1.95 7.10
N GLU A 193 20.97 1.75 8.05
CA GLU A 193 20.73 0.79 9.13
C GLU A 193 19.62 1.22 10.10
N ARG A 194 19.25 2.52 10.11
CA ARG A 194 18.25 3.12 11.00
C ARG A 194 16.90 3.39 10.34
N LEU A 195 16.81 3.37 9.01
CA LEU A 195 15.53 3.41 8.30
C LEU A 195 14.77 2.10 8.50
N TYR A 196 13.46 2.19 8.67
CA TYR A 196 12.57 1.03 8.76
C TYR A 196 11.16 1.37 8.30
N LEU A 197 10.36 0.33 8.06
CA LEU A 197 8.92 0.48 7.84
C LEU A 197 8.20 0.45 9.19
N ALA A 198 7.33 1.42 9.41
CA ALA A 198 6.40 1.47 10.54
C ALA A 198 5.02 1.04 10.06
N SER A 199 4.28 0.32 10.91
CA SER A 199 2.90 -0.04 10.61
C SER A 199 1.94 1.06 11.05
N CYS A 200 0.87 1.25 10.29
CA CYS A 200 -0.17 2.20 10.58
C CYS A 200 -1.49 1.48 10.90
N GLU A 201 -2.15 1.90 11.96
CA GLU A 201 -3.51 1.48 12.32
C GLU A 201 -4.48 2.61 12.01
N GLU A 202 -5.54 2.26 11.32
CA GLU A 202 -6.61 3.19 10.96
C GLU A 202 -7.91 2.75 11.59
N CYS A 203 -8.80 3.72 11.82
CA CYS A 203 -10.12 3.46 12.38
C CYS A 203 -10.08 2.70 13.73
N VAL A 204 -9.06 2.95 14.55
CA VAL A 204 -8.96 2.40 15.91
C VAL A 204 -10.08 3.00 16.77
N ASP A 205 -10.99 2.16 17.28
CA ASP A 205 -12.18 2.62 18.02
C ASP A 205 -11.80 3.25 19.38
N ASP A 206 -10.96 2.56 20.18
CA ASP A 206 -10.38 3.09 21.42
C ASP A 206 -8.86 3.20 21.27
N ILE A 207 -8.42 4.35 20.78
CA ILE A 207 -7.00 4.67 20.59
C ILE A 207 -6.21 4.61 21.89
N ILE A 208 -6.79 5.05 23.01
CA ILE A 208 -6.06 5.12 24.28
C ILE A 208 -5.79 3.69 24.77
N SER A 209 -6.82 2.84 24.75
CA SER A 209 -6.65 1.43 25.11
C SER A 209 -5.66 0.73 24.18
N TYR A 210 -5.79 0.92 22.86
CA TYR A 210 -4.91 0.29 21.88
C TYR A 210 -3.44 0.71 22.05
N ALA A 211 -3.18 2.01 22.26
CA ALA A 211 -1.83 2.55 22.40
C ALA A 211 -1.21 2.29 23.79
N SER A 212 -1.98 1.79 24.76
CA SER A 212 -1.47 1.47 26.10
C SER A 212 -0.60 0.21 26.15
N GLU A 213 -0.70 -0.64 25.13
CA GLU A 213 0.04 -1.91 25.02
C GLU A 213 0.84 -1.97 23.71
N LEU A 214 1.62 -3.05 23.54
CA LEU A 214 2.23 -3.35 22.24
C LEU A 214 1.13 -3.79 21.26
N PRO A 215 1.28 -3.56 19.94
CA PRO A 215 0.24 -3.93 19.00
C PRO A 215 -0.01 -5.44 19.05
N ASP A 216 -1.26 -5.84 19.31
CA ASP A 216 -1.64 -7.25 19.32
C ASP A 216 -1.51 -7.82 17.90
N PRO A 217 -0.71 -8.88 17.69
CA PRO A 217 -0.63 -9.54 16.39
C PRO A 217 -1.97 -10.13 15.90
N TYR A 218 -2.90 -10.47 16.79
CA TYR A 218 -4.17 -11.12 16.45
C TYR A 218 -5.32 -10.15 16.13
N ASP A 219 -5.19 -8.89 16.55
CA ASP A 219 -6.26 -7.88 16.46
C ASP A 219 -5.86 -6.72 15.55
N SER A 220 -5.11 -7.02 14.48
CA SER A 220 -4.60 -5.96 13.63
C SER A 220 -4.51 -6.32 12.16
N GLU A 221 -5.18 -5.49 11.36
CA GLU A 221 -5.24 -5.60 9.90
C GLU A 221 -4.00 -5.02 9.20
N LYS A 222 -3.26 -4.12 9.88
CA LYS A 222 -2.08 -3.41 9.39
C LYS A 222 -2.26 -2.90 7.95
N GLU A 223 -3.26 -2.05 7.72
CA GLU A 223 -3.70 -1.66 6.36
C GLU A 223 -2.72 -0.77 5.60
N HIS A 224 -1.81 -0.10 6.31
CA HIS A 224 -0.89 0.87 5.72
C HIS A 224 0.50 0.81 6.35
N VAL A 225 1.51 1.25 5.59
CA VAL A 225 2.90 1.34 6.06
C VAL A 225 3.52 2.64 5.57
N LEU A 226 4.46 3.16 6.35
CA LEU A 226 5.28 4.31 5.98
C LEU A 226 6.75 4.09 6.37
N VAL A 227 7.65 4.94 5.88
CA VAL A 227 9.08 4.90 6.26
C VAL A 227 9.30 5.77 7.49
N ALA A 228 10.04 5.24 8.46
CA ALA A 228 10.34 5.85 9.73
C ALA A 228 11.84 5.90 10.02
N LEU A 229 12.28 6.94 10.73
CA LEU A 229 13.64 7.12 11.22
C LEU A 229 13.62 7.80 12.59
N LYS A 230 14.08 7.11 13.64
CA LYS A 230 14.22 7.71 14.98
C LYS A 230 15.33 8.76 14.96
N LEU A 231 15.13 9.88 15.63
CA LEU A 231 16.01 11.04 15.64
C LEU A 231 16.44 11.40 17.05
N ASN A 232 17.65 11.93 17.17
CA ASN A 232 18.09 12.72 18.31
C ASN A 232 18.73 14.02 17.78
N ILE A 233 18.12 15.17 18.05
CA ILE A 233 18.55 16.48 17.55
C ILE A 233 18.92 17.34 18.75
N ALA A 234 20.22 17.62 18.92
CA ALA A 234 20.75 18.37 20.07
C ALA A 234 20.26 17.83 21.42
N GLY A 235 20.20 16.50 21.56
CA GLY A 235 19.73 15.81 22.77
C GLY A 235 18.21 15.63 22.85
N ARG A 236 17.43 16.11 21.88
CA ARG A 236 15.97 16.02 21.86
C ARG A 236 15.51 14.87 20.96
N SER A 237 14.64 14.01 21.48
CA SER A 237 14.12 12.86 20.76
C SER A 237 13.00 13.25 19.79
N GLY A 238 12.96 12.57 18.66
CA GLY A 238 11.88 12.69 17.69
C GLY A 238 11.91 11.56 16.68
N ILE A 239 11.06 11.69 15.67
CA ILE A 239 10.97 10.76 14.55
C ILE A 239 10.68 11.51 13.26
N LEU A 240 11.34 11.08 12.19
CA LEU A 240 11.01 11.46 10.82
C LEU A 240 10.10 10.39 10.22
N LEU A 241 8.97 10.81 9.68
CA LEU A 241 8.01 9.97 8.96
C LEU A 241 7.93 10.42 7.50
N LEU A 242 8.01 9.45 6.58
CA LEU A 242 7.87 9.66 5.15
C LEU A 242 6.79 8.71 4.63
N ASP A 243 5.69 9.27 4.14
CA ASP A 243 4.52 8.49 3.74
C ASP A 243 4.19 8.69 2.26
N PRO A 244 4.88 7.96 1.36
CA PRO A 244 4.56 8.04 -0.04
C PRO A 244 3.23 7.34 -0.38
N GLY A 245 2.72 6.41 0.45
CA GLY A 245 1.46 5.71 0.22
C GLY A 245 0.22 6.60 0.39
N TYR A 246 0.24 7.51 1.36
CA TYR A 246 -0.72 8.62 1.45
C TYR A 246 -0.29 9.90 0.77
N HIS A 247 0.75 9.76 -0.03
CA HIS A 247 1.22 10.77 -0.95
C HIS A 247 1.55 12.07 -0.24
N ILE A 248 2.17 11.96 0.92
CA ILE A 248 2.65 13.11 1.67
C ILE A 248 3.97 13.53 1.02
N GLY A 249 3.93 14.58 0.19
CA GLY A 249 5.10 15.11 -0.54
C GLY A 249 6.12 15.85 0.32
N ARG A 250 6.17 15.55 1.63
CA ARG A 250 7.00 16.26 2.60
C ARG A 250 7.60 15.36 3.67
N ALA A 251 8.72 15.79 4.24
CA ALA A 251 9.29 15.20 5.44
C ALA A 251 8.48 15.61 6.68
N VAL A 252 7.80 14.66 7.33
CA VAL A 252 7.05 14.92 8.57
C VAL A 252 7.96 14.66 9.76
N THR A 253 8.31 15.72 10.48
CA THR A 253 9.14 15.62 11.68
C THR A 253 8.26 15.70 12.91
N VAL A 254 8.33 14.71 13.80
CA VAL A 254 7.57 14.71 15.05
C VAL A 254 8.58 14.74 16.20
N MET A 255 8.68 15.87 16.88
CA MET A 255 9.49 16.00 18.11
C MET A 255 8.64 15.73 19.35
N GLN A 256 9.21 15.07 20.36
CA GLN A 256 8.54 14.82 21.65
C GLN A 256 8.23 16.11 22.42
N ASP A 257 9.07 17.13 22.27
CA ASP A 257 8.87 18.43 22.92
C ASP A 257 7.92 19.37 22.14
N CYS A 258 7.39 18.91 21.00
CA CYS A 258 6.56 19.69 20.07
C CYS A 258 7.20 21.01 19.60
N CYS A 259 8.50 21.19 19.81
CA CYS A 259 9.23 22.38 19.39
C CYS A 259 9.83 22.17 18.00
N TYR A 260 10.17 23.27 17.32
CA TYR A 260 10.88 23.22 16.05
C TYR A 260 12.10 22.26 16.14
N PRO A 261 12.30 21.33 15.18
CA PRO A 261 11.69 21.23 13.84
C PRO A 261 10.37 20.44 13.74
N HIS A 262 9.57 20.29 14.81
CA HIS A 262 8.26 19.62 14.77
C HIS A 262 7.35 20.19 13.66
N THR A 263 6.74 19.27 12.90
CA THR A 263 5.79 19.56 11.82
C THR A 263 4.38 19.58 12.40
N GLY A 264 3.85 20.79 12.61
CA GLY A 264 2.45 20.97 13.02
C GLY A 264 1.46 20.65 11.90
N TRP A 265 0.21 21.10 12.06
CA TRP A 265 -0.85 20.93 11.06
C TRP A 265 -0.40 21.36 9.66
N PHE A 266 -0.65 20.50 8.67
CA PHE A 266 -0.41 20.82 7.27
C PHE A 266 -1.53 20.31 6.38
N VAL A 267 -1.76 21.02 5.27
CA VAL A 267 -2.77 20.65 4.27
C VAL A 267 -2.24 19.47 3.46
N GLN A 268 -2.93 18.33 3.52
CA GLN A 268 -2.63 17.18 2.67
C GLN A 268 -3.36 17.30 1.33
N SER A 269 -4.62 17.74 1.35
CA SER A 269 -5.38 18.03 0.13
C SER A 269 -6.34 19.19 0.34
N ASN A 270 -6.57 19.93 -0.74
CA ASN A 270 -7.50 21.05 -0.76
C ASN A 270 -8.24 21.02 -2.10
N GLU A 271 -9.37 20.34 -2.11
CA GLU A 271 -10.29 20.26 -3.24
C GLU A 271 -11.48 21.19 -3.02
N ASN A 272 -12.19 21.55 -4.10
CA ASN A 272 -13.31 22.49 -4.07
C ASN A 272 -14.36 22.20 -2.98
N ASN A 273 -14.56 20.91 -2.64
CA ASN A 273 -15.59 20.45 -1.71
C ASN A 273 -15.02 19.82 -0.43
N CYS A 274 -13.71 19.74 -0.27
CA CYS A 274 -13.08 19.06 0.86
C CYS A 274 -11.65 19.54 1.08
N ARG A 275 -11.35 19.97 2.29
CA ARG A 275 -9.98 20.26 2.74
C ARG A 275 -9.59 19.22 3.79
N LYS A 276 -8.44 18.58 3.59
CA LYS A 276 -7.87 17.61 4.51
C LYS A 276 -6.57 18.16 5.09
N GLU A 277 -6.46 18.18 6.41
CA GLU A 277 -5.25 18.58 7.13
C GLU A 277 -4.79 17.45 8.04
N TYR A 278 -3.48 17.21 8.08
CA TYR A 278 -2.87 16.17 8.90
C TYR A 278 -2.03 16.80 10.02
N ASN A 279 -1.96 16.12 11.15
CA ASN A 279 -1.07 16.44 12.26
C ASN A 279 -0.54 15.14 12.87
N TYR A 280 0.74 15.12 13.22
CA TYR A 280 1.40 13.98 13.85
C TYR A 280 2.02 14.44 15.17
N LYS A 281 1.72 13.73 16.25
CA LYS A 281 2.21 14.06 17.60
C LYS A 281 2.48 12.79 18.40
N PHE A 282 3.41 12.87 19.34
CA PHE A 282 3.48 11.90 20.42
C PHE A 282 2.32 12.13 21.39
N ASP A 283 1.87 11.07 22.03
CA ASP A 283 1.07 11.17 23.26
C ASP A 283 1.97 10.88 24.47
N PHE A 284 1.55 11.34 25.64
CA PHE A 284 2.42 11.42 26.82
C PHE A 284 2.63 10.07 27.53
N ASP A 285 1.83 9.06 27.22
CA ASP A 285 1.83 7.79 27.96
C ASP A 285 2.60 6.65 27.24
N ASN A 286 2.74 6.69 25.91
CA ASN A 286 3.51 5.70 25.15
C ASN A 286 4.23 6.30 23.93
N ASP A 287 5.55 6.41 24.04
CA ASP A 287 6.43 6.95 22.99
C ASP A 287 6.66 5.99 21.80
N ASP A 288 6.15 4.75 21.86
CA ASP A 288 6.22 3.82 20.74
C ASP A 288 5.12 4.07 19.69
N TYR A 289 4.21 5.03 19.95
CA TYR A 289 3.17 5.44 19.01
C TYR A 289 3.25 6.92 18.65
N VAL A 290 3.02 7.20 17.38
CA VAL A 290 2.70 8.55 16.89
C VAL A 290 1.22 8.60 16.54
N PHE A 291 0.52 9.57 17.11
CA PHE A 291 -0.86 9.87 16.83
C PHE A 291 -0.94 10.69 15.56
N TRP A 292 -1.69 10.19 14.60
CA TRP A 292 -1.95 10.84 13.33
C TRP A 292 -3.40 11.31 13.30
N GLN A 293 -3.60 12.63 13.37
CA GLN A 293 -4.92 13.24 13.31
C GLN A 293 -5.20 13.74 11.90
N VAL A 294 -6.38 13.38 11.38
CA VAL A 294 -6.91 13.84 10.10
C VAL A 294 -8.11 14.73 10.33
N LYS A 295 -8.00 15.98 9.92
CA LYS A 295 -9.08 16.96 9.93
C LYS A 295 -9.68 17.08 8.54
N ASP A 296 -10.93 16.68 8.38
CA ASP A 296 -11.73 16.81 7.17
C ASP A 296 -12.74 17.97 7.32
N SER A 297 -12.56 19.03 6.55
CA SER A 297 -13.47 20.19 6.51
C SER A 297 -14.18 20.25 5.16
N ARG A 298 -15.52 20.31 5.17
CA ARG A 298 -16.35 20.44 3.95
C ARG A 298 -17.29 21.64 4.07
N PRO A 299 -17.61 22.33 2.95
CA PRO A 299 -18.59 23.40 2.98
C PRO A 299 -19.91 22.92 3.58
N ASN A 300 -20.48 23.70 4.50
CA ASN A 300 -21.76 23.44 5.16
C ASN A 300 -21.84 22.14 5.99
N CYS A 301 -20.71 21.53 6.33
CA CYS A 301 -20.64 20.36 7.22
C CYS A 301 -19.82 20.69 8.47
N ALA A 302 -20.12 20.00 9.58
CA ALA A 302 -19.24 20.03 10.74
C ALA A 302 -17.88 19.44 10.38
N GLU A 303 -16.81 19.99 10.96
CA GLU A 303 -15.47 19.44 10.86
C GLU A 303 -15.45 18.03 11.47
N LYS A 304 -14.89 17.06 10.73
CA LYS A 304 -14.65 15.71 11.23
C LYS A 304 -13.17 15.55 11.54
N ILE A 305 -12.86 15.11 12.76
CA ILE A 305 -11.51 14.68 13.14
C ILE A 305 -11.54 13.16 13.23
N THR A 306 -10.60 12.52 12.55
CA THR A 306 -10.32 11.08 12.67
C THR A 306 -8.94 10.94 13.25
N GLU A 307 -8.75 9.97 14.12
CA GLU A 307 -7.49 9.71 14.79
C GLU A 307 -7.02 8.31 14.39
N ASN A 308 -5.73 8.20 14.10
CA ASN A 308 -5.06 7.00 13.63
C ASN A 308 -3.73 6.88 14.39
N LEU A 309 -3.09 5.71 14.29
CA LEU A 309 -1.84 5.44 14.98
C LEU A 309 -0.76 4.98 14.01
N VAL A 310 0.48 5.36 14.30
CA VAL A 310 1.67 4.82 13.67
C VAL A 310 2.49 4.16 14.76
N TYR A 311 2.69 2.85 14.67
CA TYR A 311 3.55 2.14 15.62
C TYR A 311 5.01 2.22 15.18
N ILE A 312 5.82 2.90 15.99
CA ILE A 312 7.20 3.27 15.70
C ILE A 312 8.21 2.65 16.68
N GLY A 313 7.75 1.88 17.66
CA GLY A 313 8.60 1.28 18.68
C GLY A 313 9.73 0.44 18.06
N VAL A 314 9.38 -0.37 17.06
CA VAL A 314 10.30 -1.28 16.36
C VAL A 314 9.91 -1.46 14.87
N PRO A 315 10.84 -1.92 14.01
CA PRO A 315 10.56 -2.19 12.60
C PRO A 315 9.43 -3.18 12.38
N TYR A 316 8.53 -2.86 11.45
CA TYR A 316 7.53 -3.78 10.93
C TYR A 316 8.13 -4.65 9.81
N LEU A 317 8.13 -5.97 10.02
CA LEU A 317 8.85 -6.95 9.20
C LEU A 317 7.96 -7.77 8.26
N ALA A 318 6.63 -7.63 8.34
CA ALA A 318 5.69 -8.38 7.50
C ALA A 318 4.84 -7.51 6.54
N PRO A 319 5.36 -6.42 5.94
CA PRO A 319 4.55 -5.52 5.12
C PRO A 319 4.00 -6.19 3.86
N VAL A 320 4.73 -7.14 3.26
CA VAL A 320 4.23 -7.86 2.07
C VAL A 320 3.20 -8.92 2.46
N ASP A 321 3.48 -9.71 3.48
CA ASP A 321 2.62 -10.84 3.85
C ASP A 321 1.31 -10.44 4.51
N VAL A 322 1.26 -9.26 5.14
CA VAL A 322 0.07 -8.76 5.82
C VAL A 322 -0.52 -7.58 5.05
N THR A 323 0.21 -6.46 4.93
CA THR A 323 -0.35 -5.21 4.37
C THR A 323 -0.61 -5.29 2.86
N GLU A 324 0.37 -5.73 2.07
CA GLU A 324 0.19 -5.91 0.62
C GLU A 324 -0.87 -6.98 0.33
N ARG A 325 -0.88 -8.04 1.14
CA ARG A 325 -1.86 -9.13 1.04
C ARG A 325 -3.28 -8.68 1.38
N ARG A 326 -3.48 -7.87 2.43
CA ARG A 326 -4.76 -7.23 2.78
C ARG A 326 -5.28 -6.41 1.60
N ASN A 327 -4.39 -5.66 0.93
CA ASN A 327 -4.76 -4.83 -0.21
C ASN A 327 -5.36 -5.62 -1.40
N LEU A 328 -4.97 -6.89 -1.59
CA LEU A 328 -5.50 -7.73 -2.68
C LEU A 328 -7.02 -7.89 -2.60
N VAL A 329 -7.54 -8.08 -1.39
CA VAL A 329 -8.97 -8.34 -1.14
C VAL A 329 -9.74 -7.10 -0.67
N TYR A 330 -9.04 -5.99 -0.38
CA TYR A 330 -9.69 -4.74 0.00
C TYR A 330 -10.74 -4.29 -1.03
N GLU A 331 -11.91 -3.92 -0.57
CA GLU A 331 -13.07 -3.67 -1.45
C GLU A 331 -13.01 -2.34 -2.22
N PHE A 332 -11.92 -1.58 -2.14
CA PHE A 332 -11.75 -0.35 -2.90
C PHE A 332 -10.45 -0.38 -3.71
N LYS A 333 -10.55 -0.19 -5.02
CA LYS A 333 -9.41 -0.19 -5.93
C LYS A 333 -9.19 1.18 -6.55
N CYS A 334 -7.92 1.54 -6.71
CA CYS A 334 -7.52 2.81 -7.28
C CYS A 334 -6.21 2.71 -8.06
N LEU A 335 -6.08 3.61 -9.04
CA LEU A 335 -4.87 3.94 -9.75
C LEU A 335 -4.77 5.47 -9.75
N VAL A 336 -3.72 6.02 -9.16
CA VAL A 336 -3.61 7.45 -8.87
C VAL A 336 -2.22 7.96 -9.23
N SER A 337 -2.19 9.00 -10.07
CA SER A 337 -1.02 9.84 -10.33
C SER A 337 -1.10 11.12 -9.52
N ARG A 338 0.05 11.60 -9.05
CA ARG A 338 0.16 12.81 -8.25
C ARG A 338 1.36 13.66 -8.66
N ASN A 339 1.31 14.93 -8.28
CA ASN A 339 2.44 15.83 -8.43
C ASN A 339 3.41 15.72 -7.22
N THR A 340 4.49 16.50 -7.25
CA THR A 340 5.51 16.54 -6.20
C THR A 340 4.95 16.94 -4.84
N ASP A 341 3.92 17.79 -4.79
CA ASP A 341 3.28 18.22 -3.54
C ASP A 341 2.31 17.17 -2.97
N GLY A 342 2.15 16.02 -3.64
CA GLY A 342 1.17 15.01 -3.24
C GLY A 342 -0.27 15.30 -3.67
N ARG A 343 -0.50 16.27 -4.55
CA ARG A 343 -1.84 16.60 -5.07
C ARG A 343 -2.21 15.67 -6.22
N LEU A 344 -3.49 15.31 -6.28
CA LEU A 344 -4.04 14.46 -7.35
C LEU A 344 -3.83 15.10 -8.72
N VAL A 345 -3.33 14.33 -9.68
CA VAL A 345 -3.21 14.74 -11.09
C VAL A 345 -4.27 14.02 -11.90
N ALA A 346 -4.21 12.69 -11.95
CA ALA A 346 -5.17 11.88 -12.69
C ALA A 346 -5.31 10.49 -12.06
N GLY A 347 -6.38 9.79 -12.39
CA GLY A 347 -6.56 8.44 -11.93
C GLY A 347 -7.97 7.91 -12.08
N VAL A 348 -8.12 6.67 -11.65
CA VAL A 348 -9.40 5.97 -11.59
C VAL A 348 -9.55 5.30 -10.23
N TYR A 349 -10.79 5.21 -9.76
CA TYR A 349 -11.11 4.41 -8.59
C TYR A 349 -12.53 3.85 -8.68
N PHE A 350 -12.74 2.73 -8.00
CA PHE A 350 -14.05 2.08 -7.90
C PHE A 350 -14.11 1.19 -6.64
N PRO A 351 -15.27 1.13 -5.97
CA PRO A 351 -15.53 0.09 -4.98
C PRO A 351 -15.78 -1.25 -5.69
N ILE A 352 -15.61 -2.36 -4.98
CA ILE A 352 -16.08 -3.70 -5.32
C ILE A 352 -17.26 -3.96 -4.39
N THR A 353 -18.41 -4.33 -4.92
CA THR A 353 -19.63 -4.50 -4.11
C THR A 353 -20.27 -5.86 -4.38
N PRO A 354 -21.07 -6.40 -3.43
CA PRO A 354 -21.76 -7.69 -3.61
C PRO A 354 -22.76 -7.69 -4.79
N ALA A 355 -23.31 -6.53 -5.13
CA ALA A 355 -24.24 -6.35 -6.25
C ALA A 355 -23.52 -6.13 -7.60
N GLY A 356 -22.18 -6.13 -7.60
CA GLY A 356 -21.36 -5.68 -8.71
C GLY A 356 -21.10 -4.18 -8.65
N SER A 357 -19.85 -3.78 -8.93
CA SER A 357 -19.52 -2.38 -9.15
C SER A 357 -19.96 -2.00 -10.56
N ASP A 358 -21.02 -1.19 -10.67
CA ASP A 358 -21.53 -0.76 -11.97
C ASP A 358 -20.70 0.38 -12.56
N LYS A 359 -19.96 1.13 -11.72
CA LYS A 359 -19.32 2.40 -12.09
C LYS A 359 -17.92 2.53 -11.52
N PHE A 360 -17.08 3.22 -12.28
CA PHE A 360 -15.82 3.77 -11.82
C PHE A 360 -15.83 5.30 -11.94
N THR A 361 -15.01 5.95 -11.14
CA THR A 361 -14.77 7.38 -11.27
C THR A 361 -13.42 7.60 -11.94
N VAL A 362 -13.41 8.36 -13.03
CA VAL A 362 -12.19 8.90 -13.63
C VAL A 362 -12.00 10.34 -13.17
N PHE A 363 -10.76 10.73 -12.90
CA PHE A 363 -10.41 12.12 -12.63
C PHE A 363 -9.11 12.51 -13.33
N TYR A 364 -8.98 13.78 -13.65
CA TYR A 364 -7.83 14.35 -14.36
C TYR A 364 -7.80 15.88 -14.17
N GLN A 365 -6.65 16.50 -14.41
CA GLN A 365 -6.54 17.96 -14.44
C GLN A 365 -6.94 18.50 -15.81
N ASP A 366 -7.77 19.55 -15.82
CA ASP A 366 -8.09 20.32 -17.02
C ASP A 366 -8.16 21.80 -16.66
N GLY A 367 -7.38 22.63 -17.36
CA GLY A 367 -7.32 24.08 -17.10
C GLY A 367 -6.93 24.45 -15.67
N GLY A 368 -6.17 23.60 -14.97
CA GLY A 368 -5.77 23.82 -13.58
C GLY A 368 -6.83 23.43 -12.53
N ALA A 369 -7.95 22.85 -12.96
CA ALA A 369 -8.98 22.32 -12.09
C ALA A 369 -9.09 20.79 -12.24
N THR A 370 -9.40 20.10 -11.14
CA THR A 370 -9.66 18.66 -11.17
C THR A 370 -11.06 18.39 -11.67
N LYS A 371 -11.18 17.71 -12.82
CA LYS A 371 -12.45 17.18 -13.32
C LYS A 371 -12.64 15.74 -12.81
N ARG A 372 -13.90 15.38 -12.56
CA ARG A 372 -14.30 14.04 -12.12
C ARG A 372 -15.54 13.61 -12.91
N GLU A 373 -15.53 12.39 -13.41
CA GLU A 373 -16.66 11.81 -14.13
C GLU A 373 -16.91 10.37 -13.65
N LYS A 374 -18.17 10.02 -13.42
CA LYS A 374 -18.58 8.64 -13.09
C LYS A 374 -19.04 7.96 -14.36
N ILE A 375 -18.43 6.83 -14.71
CA ILE A 375 -18.68 6.09 -15.95
C ILE A 375 -19.08 4.65 -15.59
N CYS A 376 -20.11 4.13 -16.25
CA CYS A 376 -20.50 2.73 -16.07
C CYS A 376 -19.50 1.79 -16.76
N PHE A 377 -19.12 0.69 -16.11
CA PHE A 377 -18.26 -0.33 -16.73
C PHE A 377 -18.89 -0.93 -17.98
N GLU A 378 -20.22 -1.09 -18.02
CA GLU A 378 -20.93 -1.58 -19.21
C GLU A 378 -20.78 -0.66 -20.43
N SER A 379 -20.59 0.64 -20.22
CA SER A 379 -20.40 1.61 -21.31
C SER A 379 -19.09 1.39 -22.07
N LEU A 380 -18.12 0.68 -21.49
CA LEU A 380 -16.89 0.28 -22.18
C LEU A 380 -17.19 -0.65 -23.37
N ALA A 381 -18.14 -1.57 -23.21
CA ALA A 381 -18.58 -2.51 -24.25
C ALA A 381 -19.69 -1.93 -25.14
N ASN A 382 -20.64 -1.20 -24.55
CA ASN A 382 -21.83 -0.70 -25.26
C ASN A 382 -21.60 0.62 -26.01
N GLY A 383 -20.44 1.25 -25.79
CA GLY A 383 -20.06 2.50 -26.41
C GLY A 383 -20.09 3.67 -25.41
N LEU A 384 -18.93 4.32 -25.28
CA LEU A 384 -18.77 5.55 -24.52
C LEU A 384 -19.24 6.77 -25.33
N THR A 385 -19.73 7.80 -24.63
CA THR A 385 -19.97 9.12 -25.21
C THR A 385 -18.66 9.77 -25.68
N ILE A 386 -18.74 10.85 -26.46
CA ILE A 386 -17.55 11.58 -26.91
C ILE A 386 -16.78 12.12 -25.70
N ASP A 387 -17.48 12.75 -24.75
CA ASP A 387 -16.89 13.32 -23.54
C ASP A 387 -16.20 12.25 -22.68
N GLN A 388 -16.83 11.08 -22.50
CA GLN A 388 -16.22 9.96 -21.75
C GLN A 388 -14.94 9.44 -22.39
N LYS A 389 -14.91 9.35 -23.73
CA LYS A 389 -13.69 8.96 -24.48
C LYS A 389 -12.59 10.00 -24.30
N GLU A 390 -12.94 11.27 -24.31
CA GLU A 390 -12.00 12.36 -24.05
C GLU A 390 -11.46 12.31 -22.61
N SER A 391 -12.33 12.19 -21.61
CA SER A 391 -11.97 12.03 -20.20
C SER A 391 -10.98 10.88 -19.98
N LEU A 392 -11.25 9.69 -20.55
CA LEU A 392 -10.34 8.55 -20.47
C LEU A 392 -9.02 8.79 -21.21
N SER A 393 -9.06 9.44 -22.37
CA SER A 393 -7.85 9.74 -23.15
C SER A 393 -6.93 10.70 -22.40
N VAL A 394 -7.48 11.77 -21.83
CA VAL A 394 -6.71 12.75 -21.05
C VAL A 394 -6.16 12.12 -19.77
N CYS A 395 -6.98 11.34 -19.06
CA CYS A 395 -6.54 10.61 -17.88
C CYS A 395 -5.40 9.63 -18.19
N ASN A 396 -5.52 8.87 -19.29
CA ASN A 396 -4.49 7.94 -19.75
C ASN A 396 -3.14 8.65 -20.00
N GLU A 397 -3.17 9.80 -20.67
CA GLU A 397 -1.95 10.59 -20.93
C GLU A 397 -1.34 11.11 -19.63
N GLN A 398 -2.14 11.65 -18.71
CA GLN A 398 -1.66 12.18 -17.42
C GLN A 398 -1.18 11.09 -16.45
N LEU A 399 -1.64 9.85 -16.60
CA LEU A 399 -1.08 8.67 -15.93
C LEU A 399 0.27 8.22 -16.52
N GLY A 400 0.72 8.84 -17.61
CA GLY A 400 1.96 8.48 -18.31
C GLY A 400 1.83 7.23 -19.18
N PHE A 401 0.61 6.82 -19.54
CA PHE A 401 0.39 5.60 -20.30
C PHE A 401 0.41 5.81 -21.82
N ARG A 402 0.76 4.75 -22.55
CA ARG A 402 0.55 4.70 -24.01
C ARG A 402 -0.94 4.77 -24.32
N LYS A 403 -1.28 5.33 -25.48
CA LYS A 403 -2.68 5.49 -25.93
C LYS A 403 -3.45 4.18 -25.81
N GLY A 404 -4.58 4.20 -25.12
CA GLY A 404 -5.52 3.09 -25.00
C GLY A 404 -5.31 2.16 -23.80
N VAL A 405 -4.14 2.19 -23.15
CA VAL A 405 -3.81 1.24 -22.07
C VAL A 405 -4.79 1.32 -20.90
N LEU A 406 -5.21 2.53 -20.50
CA LEU A 406 -6.22 2.69 -19.43
C LEU A 406 -7.57 2.10 -19.84
N PHE A 407 -7.99 2.28 -21.09
CA PHE A 407 -9.25 1.72 -21.59
C PHE A 407 -9.20 0.20 -21.58
N ASP A 408 -8.14 -0.40 -22.12
CA ASP A 408 -7.96 -1.86 -22.18
C ASP A 408 -7.94 -2.47 -20.76
N MET A 409 -7.28 -1.79 -19.82
CA MET A 409 -7.26 -2.19 -18.41
C MET A 409 -8.66 -2.16 -17.79
N LEU A 410 -9.43 -1.08 -18.00
CA LEU A 410 -10.79 -0.95 -17.47
C LEU A 410 -11.75 -1.96 -18.11
N GLU A 411 -11.59 -2.28 -19.40
CA GLU A 411 -12.36 -3.31 -20.08
C GLU A 411 -12.06 -4.69 -19.48
N TYR A 412 -10.79 -4.98 -19.20
CA TYR A 412 -10.40 -6.22 -18.54
C TYR A 412 -10.98 -6.33 -17.11
N ILE A 413 -10.93 -5.24 -16.35
CA ILE A 413 -11.53 -5.15 -15.01
C ILE A 413 -13.04 -5.40 -15.06
N ASN A 414 -13.75 -4.86 -16.05
CA ASN A 414 -15.18 -5.16 -16.24
C ASN A 414 -15.43 -6.67 -16.41
N GLY A 415 -14.52 -7.39 -17.09
CA GLY A 415 -14.55 -8.85 -17.17
C GLY A 415 -14.38 -9.52 -15.80
N ILE A 416 -13.40 -9.08 -15.01
CA ILE A 416 -13.13 -9.61 -13.65
C ILE A 416 -14.32 -9.37 -12.73
N LEU A 417 -14.91 -8.18 -12.75
CA LEU A 417 -16.05 -7.79 -11.91
C LEU A 417 -17.32 -8.59 -12.20
N ARG A 418 -17.40 -9.26 -13.37
CA ARG A 418 -18.49 -10.17 -13.76
C ARG A 418 -18.22 -11.63 -13.37
N ASP A 419 -17.07 -11.93 -12.80
CA ASP A 419 -16.82 -13.24 -12.19
C ASP A 419 -17.41 -13.28 -10.77
N ASP A 420 -18.70 -13.59 -10.70
CA ASP A 420 -19.47 -13.62 -9.46
C ASP A 420 -18.85 -14.53 -8.38
N SER A 421 -18.19 -15.62 -8.77
CA SER A 421 -17.57 -16.52 -7.80
C SER A 421 -16.35 -15.86 -7.18
N PHE A 422 -15.47 -15.31 -8.03
CA PHE A 422 -14.27 -14.63 -7.56
C PHE A 422 -14.61 -13.41 -6.69
N ILE A 423 -15.52 -12.55 -7.14
CA ILE A 423 -15.88 -11.33 -6.39
C ILE A 423 -16.53 -11.66 -5.05
N ARG A 424 -17.43 -12.65 -5.00
CA ARG A 424 -18.03 -13.10 -3.74
C ARG A 424 -16.98 -13.61 -2.76
N GLU A 425 -15.99 -14.38 -3.23
CA GLU A 425 -14.93 -14.89 -2.38
C GLU A 425 -13.96 -13.78 -1.93
N VAL A 426 -13.62 -12.82 -2.81
CA VAL A 426 -12.84 -11.62 -2.44
C VAL A 426 -13.51 -10.86 -1.30
N LEU A 427 -14.81 -10.58 -1.43
CA LEU A 427 -15.56 -9.85 -0.42
C LEU A 427 -15.74 -10.64 0.88
N ALA A 428 -15.86 -11.97 0.81
CA ALA A 428 -15.90 -12.82 1.98
C ALA A 428 -14.58 -12.75 2.77
N ILE A 429 -13.44 -12.86 2.09
CA ILE A 429 -12.12 -12.72 2.74
C ILE A 429 -11.95 -11.31 3.31
N ASN A 430 -12.38 -10.28 2.58
CA ASN A 430 -12.34 -8.90 3.07
C ASN A 430 -13.10 -8.72 4.39
N GLN A 431 -14.31 -9.30 4.46
CA GLN A 431 -15.16 -9.26 5.65
C GLN A 431 -14.57 -10.05 6.81
N ASP A 432 -14.01 -11.24 6.56
CA ASP A 432 -13.36 -12.04 7.60
C ASP A 432 -12.21 -11.29 8.27
N ILE A 433 -11.42 -10.55 7.48
CA ILE A 433 -10.35 -9.70 8.02
C ILE A 433 -10.93 -8.50 8.77
N PHE A 434 -11.97 -7.83 8.24
CA PHE A 434 -12.63 -6.71 8.93
C PHE A 434 -13.17 -7.10 10.30
N ASN A 435 -13.61 -8.35 10.44
CA ASN A 435 -14.10 -8.88 11.70
C ASN A 435 -12.98 -9.16 12.73
N LEU A 436 -11.70 -9.14 12.34
CA LEU A 436 -10.60 -9.22 13.30
C LEU A 436 -10.66 -8.06 14.29
N GLY A 437 -10.78 -6.83 13.77
CA GLY A 437 -10.90 -5.61 14.58
C GLY A 437 -12.23 -5.46 15.33
N GLN A 438 -13.09 -6.48 15.30
CA GLN A 438 -14.40 -6.49 15.99
C GLN A 438 -14.59 -7.73 16.88
N ALA A 439 -13.52 -8.43 17.26
CA ALA A 439 -13.61 -9.63 18.08
C ALA A 439 -14.21 -9.34 19.48
N GLU A 440 -15.52 -9.59 19.54
CA GLU A 440 -16.50 -9.76 20.62
C GLU A 440 -16.03 -9.57 22.09
N GLU A 441 -16.68 -8.62 22.79
CA GLU A 441 -16.92 -8.65 24.26
C GLU A 441 -17.68 -9.92 24.71
#